data_AF-A0A1I7TUD5-F1
#
_entry.id   AF-A0A1I7TUD5-F1
#
_cell.length_a   1.000
_cell.length_b   1.000
_cell.length_c   1.000
_cell.angle_alpha   90.00
_cell.angle_beta   90.00
_cell.angle_gamma   90.00
#
_symmetry.space_group_name_H-M   'P 1'
#
loop_
_entity.id
_entity.type
_entity.pdbx_description
1 polymer ?
#
loop_
_entity_poly.entity_id
_entity_poly.type
_entity_poly.pdbx_seq_one_letter_code
_entity_poly.pdbx_strand_id
1 'polypeptide(L)'
;MTSDCPEHLQYAKSVYHLFSENLKPALENRKTTNRKRRELVDFIIEQAKKQEEGGEEEEEEEDEEEKSDDEKFIDTLVEYAEYERLNERGEELLKKLADEQNAEMDAFPWFTLACGVIGIDENRWGSMSKKVVEVMIECAKEIATKFGVSKLIKNNELDKTLQSQFFKRVLTEKVMTRIGVPGLEDVELEVAENLIDSYNRKPKEDRLCYSMKLVKHFRKVLEERNPLVTYRGGKIRLLKLDLQTCSVEKTASGDYVATDLDPKEIEKAEKKKEKNRKKKEKQKMKKKEEVKEDKEEEEKMPEVFKRCMDIINNVL
;
A
#
# COMPACT_ATOMS: atom_id res chain seq x y z
N MET A 1 26.52 53.62 -39.56
CA MET A 1 25.82 53.89 -38.30
C MET A 1 26.10 52.71 -37.38
N THR A 2 27.25 52.72 -36.73
CA THR A 2 27.56 51.84 -35.61
C THR A 2 26.77 52.35 -34.42
N SER A 3 25.84 51.54 -33.93
CA SER A 3 25.16 51.81 -32.66
C SER A 3 26.22 51.70 -31.58
N ASP A 4 26.60 52.82 -30.98
CA ASP A 4 27.42 52.82 -29.77
C ASP A 4 26.70 51.97 -28.74
N CYS A 5 27.31 50.83 -28.40
CA CYS A 5 26.85 50.02 -27.29
C CYS A 5 27.24 50.81 -26.04
N PRO A 6 26.30 51.15 -25.15
CA PRO A 6 26.63 51.92 -23.94
C PRO A 6 27.76 51.23 -23.16
N GLU A 7 28.71 52.00 -22.64
CA GLU A 7 29.92 51.47 -21.97
C GLU A 7 29.58 50.46 -20.86
N HIS A 8 28.51 50.69 -20.11
CA HIS A 8 28.00 49.76 -19.08
C HIS A 8 27.57 48.39 -19.63
N LEU A 9 27.07 48.33 -20.87
CA LEU A 9 26.67 47.10 -21.56
C LEU A 9 27.88 46.35 -22.12
N GLN A 10 28.95 47.07 -22.43
CA GLN A 10 30.23 46.49 -22.84
C GLN A 10 30.97 45.93 -21.62
N TYR A 11 30.97 46.65 -20.50
CA TYR A 11 31.44 46.20 -19.19
C TYR A 11 30.69 44.94 -18.72
N ALA A 12 29.36 44.95 -18.72
CA ALA A 12 28.54 43.79 -18.33
C ALA A 12 28.81 42.55 -19.20
N LYS A 13 29.08 42.73 -20.50
CA LYS A 13 29.47 41.63 -21.40
C LYS A 13 30.87 41.11 -21.08
N SER A 14 31.82 41.99 -20.76
CA SER A 14 33.18 41.60 -20.34
C SER A 14 33.15 40.82 -19.02
N VAL A 15 32.39 41.29 -18.03
CA VAL A 15 32.20 40.61 -16.74
C VAL A 15 31.51 39.26 -16.93
N TYR A 16 30.45 39.18 -17.74
CA TYR A 16 29.78 37.91 -18.06
C TYR A 16 30.70 36.91 -18.77
N HIS A 17 31.53 37.37 -19.70
CA HIS A 17 32.51 36.53 -20.40
C HIS A 17 33.55 35.98 -19.42
N LEU A 18 34.12 36.84 -18.56
CA LEU A 18 35.05 36.47 -17.49
C LEU A 18 34.41 35.48 -16.50
N PHE A 19 33.14 35.68 -16.15
CA PHE A 19 32.37 34.79 -15.27
C PHE A 19 32.16 33.40 -15.91
N SER A 20 31.80 33.36 -17.19
CA SER A 20 31.54 32.10 -17.92
C SER A 20 32.79 31.27 -18.17
N GLU A 21 33.93 31.90 -18.44
CA GLU A 21 35.18 31.20 -18.77
C GLU A 21 35.99 30.82 -17.54
N ASN A 22 36.01 31.65 -16.49
CA ASN A 22 36.87 31.42 -15.32
C ASN A 22 36.10 30.95 -14.07
N LEU A 23 34.90 31.48 -13.82
CA LEU A 23 34.18 31.22 -12.57
C LEU A 23 33.37 29.92 -12.61
N LYS A 24 32.68 29.65 -13.73
CA LYS A 24 31.85 28.45 -13.90
C LYS A 24 32.65 27.14 -13.70
N PRO A 25 33.84 26.95 -14.32
CA PRO A 25 34.64 25.74 -14.09
C PRO A 25 35.23 25.65 -12.66
N ALA A 26 35.52 26.79 -12.03
CA ALA A 26 36.07 26.86 -10.67
C ALA A 26 35.02 26.59 -9.57
N LEU A 27 33.75 26.94 -9.82
CA LEU A 27 32.60 26.68 -8.94
C LEU A 27 32.05 25.25 -9.07
N GLU A 28 32.22 24.61 -10.23
CA GLU A 28 31.90 23.20 -10.44
C GLU A 28 32.91 22.26 -9.73
N ASN A 29 34.13 22.73 -9.47
CA ASN A 29 35.15 21.96 -8.76
C ASN A 29 34.89 21.92 -7.23
N ARG A 30 34.40 20.78 -6.72
CA ARG A 30 33.96 20.55 -5.31
C ARG A 30 34.96 20.87 -4.19
N LYS A 31 36.20 21.27 -4.49
CA LYS A 31 37.28 21.54 -3.51
C LYS A 31 37.54 23.03 -3.24
N THR A 32 36.82 23.95 -3.88
CA THR A 32 37.00 25.38 -3.66
C THR A 32 36.19 25.85 -2.46
N THR A 33 36.87 26.24 -1.37
CA THR A 33 36.28 26.80 -0.15
C THR A 33 35.71 28.20 -0.43
N ASN A 34 34.68 28.63 0.33
CA ASN A 34 34.07 29.97 0.18
C ASN A 34 35.10 31.11 0.14
N ARG A 35 36.16 31.01 0.93
CA ARG A 35 37.27 31.96 0.92
C ARG A 35 37.93 32.11 -0.46
N LYS A 36 38.18 31.01 -1.17
CA LYS A 36 38.81 31.02 -2.51
C LYS A 36 37.88 31.55 -3.60
N ARG A 37 36.57 31.41 -3.38
CA ARG A 37 35.55 31.97 -4.28
C ARG A 37 35.49 33.49 -4.12
N ARG A 38 35.55 33.99 -2.89
CA ARG A 38 35.69 35.42 -2.61
C ARG A 38 36.98 35.99 -3.17
N GLU A 39 38.12 35.36 -2.90
CA GLU A 39 39.43 35.79 -3.46
C GLU A 39 39.43 35.86 -5.01
N LEU A 40 38.70 34.97 -5.69
CA LEU A 40 38.57 34.98 -7.15
C LEU A 40 37.64 36.11 -7.64
N VAL A 41 36.60 36.42 -6.88
CA VAL A 41 35.68 37.53 -7.17
C VAL A 41 36.39 38.87 -6.92
N ASP A 42 37.12 39.01 -5.82
CA ASP A 42 37.93 40.19 -5.51
C ASP A 42 38.96 40.46 -6.61
N PHE A 43 39.62 39.42 -7.12
CA PHE A 43 40.54 39.52 -8.24
C PHE A 43 39.87 40.00 -9.53
N ILE A 44 38.64 39.53 -9.82
CA ILE A 44 37.89 39.96 -11.01
C ILE A 44 37.46 41.43 -10.86
N ILE A 45 37.03 41.85 -9.67
CA ILE A 45 36.70 43.25 -9.36
C ILE A 45 37.94 44.13 -9.51
N GLU A 46 39.10 43.70 -9.02
CA GLU A 46 40.35 44.45 -9.15
C GLU A 46 40.80 44.61 -10.61
N GLN A 47 40.59 43.57 -11.45
CA GLN A 47 40.86 43.66 -12.89
C GLN A 47 39.87 44.57 -13.62
N ALA A 48 38.61 44.60 -13.17
CA ALA A 48 37.57 45.45 -13.73
C ALA A 48 37.80 46.93 -13.38
N LYS A 49 38.18 47.24 -12.12
CA LYS A 49 38.58 48.59 -11.68
C LYS A 49 39.82 49.10 -12.42
N LYS A 50 40.81 48.24 -12.69
CA LYS A 50 41.98 48.58 -13.51
C LYS A 50 41.65 48.90 -14.97
N GLN A 51 40.47 48.50 -15.47
CA GLN A 51 39.99 48.92 -16.80
C GLN A 51 39.24 50.27 -16.76
N GLU A 52 38.78 50.71 -15.59
CA GLU A 52 38.10 52.00 -15.38
C GLU A 52 39.03 53.12 -14.90
N GLU A 53 40.20 52.81 -14.31
CA GLU A 53 41.18 53.81 -13.87
C GLU A 53 41.98 54.41 -15.05
N GLY A 54 41.27 55.28 -15.78
CA GLY A 54 41.79 56.45 -16.49
C GLY A 54 41.25 57.76 -15.90
N GLY A 55 40.85 57.79 -14.62
CA GLY A 55 40.29 58.99 -13.98
C GLY A 55 40.28 58.91 -12.44
N GLU A 56 41.25 59.64 -11.87
CA GLU A 56 41.38 60.29 -10.56
C GLU A 56 40.67 59.76 -9.29
N GLU A 57 41.49 59.71 -8.23
CA GLU A 57 41.20 59.47 -6.82
C GLU A 57 40.21 60.49 -6.23
N GLU A 58 39.31 60.05 -5.34
CA GLU A 58 38.89 60.85 -4.19
C GLU A 58 38.45 59.96 -3.01
N GLU A 59 38.82 60.41 -1.82
CA GLU A 59 38.53 59.84 -0.50
C GLU A 59 37.02 59.91 -0.18
N GLU A 60 36.49 59.00 0.64
CA GLU A 60 35.74 59.36 1.87
C GLU A 60 35.23 58.15 2.67
N GLU A 61 35.47 58.29 3.98
CA GLU A 61 34.67 57.99 5.18
C GLU A 61 33.86 56.69 5.36
N GLU A 62 34.09 56.09 6.54
CA GLU A 62 33.35 55.01 7.17
C GLU A 62 31.94 55.47 7.59
N ASP A 63 30.90 55.02 6.89
CA ASP A 63 29.53 54.99 7.39
C ASP A 63 28.91 53.61 7.08
N GLU A 64 28.04 53.14 7.97
CA GLU A 64 27.45 51.80 8.02
C GLU A 64 27.25 51.16 6.63
N GLU A 65 28.05 50.14 6.29
CA GLU A 65 28.12 49.49 4.97
C GLU A 65 26.74 49.03 4.48
N GLU A 66 26.02 49.94 3.84
CA GLU A 66 24.93 49.62 2.95
C GLU A 66 25.60 48.89 1.78
N LYS A 67 25.42 47.56 1.73
CA LYS A 67 26.01 46.71 0.69
C LYS A 67 25.96 47.43 -0.64
N SER A 68 27.11 47.63 -1.25
CA SER A 68 27.21 48.29 -2.54
C SER A 68 26.33 47.57 -3.55
N ASP A 69 25.88 48.27 -4.58
CA ASP A 69 25.05 47.66 -5.62
C ASP A 69 25.73 46.44 -6.27
N ASP A 70 27.07 46.42 -6.27
CA ASP A 70 27.88 45.27 -6.69
C ASP A 70 27.78 44.09 -5.73
N GLU A 71 27.83 44.31 -4.41
CA GLU A 71 27.63 43.25 -3.42
C GLU A 71 26.21 42.67 -3.46
N LYS A 72 25.20 43.53 -3.67
CA LYS A 72 23.81 43.07 -3.89
C LYS A 72 23.67 42.25 -5.18
N PHE A 73 24.39 42.63 -6.25
CA PHE A 73 24.42 41.87 -7.49
C PHE A 73 25.11 40.51 -7.32
N ILE A 74 26.21 40.44 -6.57
CA ILE A 74 26.92 39.19 -6.26
C ILE A 74 26.03 38.24 -5.44
N ASP A 75 25.36 38.75 -4.41
CA ASP A 75 24.43 37.94 -3.62
C ASP A 75 23.29 37.38 -4.50
N THR A 76 22.77 38.20 -5.41
CA THR A 76 21.74 37.79 -6.38
C THR A 76 22.26 36.68 -7.32
N LEU A 77 23.51 36.76 -7.77
CA LEU A 77 24.12 35.73 -8.62
C LEU A 77 24.36 34.41 -7.87
N VAL A 78 24.76 34.47 -6.60
CA VAL A 78 24.92 33.29 -5.73
C VAL A 78 23.55 32.64 -5.49
N GLU A 79 22.53 33.43 -5.17
CA GLU A 79 21.17 32.96 -4.99
C GLU A 79 20.62 32.32 -6.28
N TYR A 80 20.89 32.91 -7.44
CA TYR A 80 20.50 32.34 -8.74
C TYR A 80 21.22 31.01 -9.04
N ALA A 81 22.53 30.91 -8.76
CA ALA A 81 23.28 29.67 -8.94
C ALA A 81 22.83 28.55 -7.98
N GLU A 82 22.42 28.90 -6.76
CA GLU A 82 21.80 27.96 -5.82
C GLU A 82 20.40 27.53 -6.27
N TYR A 83 19.61 28.45 -6.82
CA TYR A 83 18.31 28.17 -7.43
C TYR A 83 18.42 27.20 -8.63
N GLU A 84 19.37 27.42 -9.55
CA GLU A 84 19.61 26.49 -10.67
C GLU A 84 20.01 25.09 -10.18
N ARG A 85 20.88 24.99 -9.16
CA ARG A 85 21.26 23.69 -8.56
C ARG A 85 20.08 22.97 -7.91
N LEU A 86 19.17 23.71 -7.28
CA LEU A 86 17.95 23.14 -6.72
C LEU A 86 16.98 22.66 -7.82
N ASN A 87 16.90 23.39 -8.93
CA ASN A 87 16.13 22.98 -10.11
C ASN A 87 16.68 21.72 -10.76
N GLU A 88 17.99 21.61 -11.00
CA GLU A 88 18.62 20.39 -11.54
C GLU A 88 18.35 19.16 -10.66
N ARG A 89 18.44 19.34 -9.33
CA ARG A 89 18.11 18.29 -8.36
C ARG A 89 16.62 17.93 -8.37
N GLY A 90 15.75 18.93 -8.59
CA GLY A 90 14.32 18.74 -8.78
C GLY A 90 14.00 17.93 -10.04
N GLU A 91 14.64 18.23 -11.16
CA GLU A 91 14.50 17.48 -12.41
C GLU A 91 14.98 16.02 -12.27
N GLU A 92 16.09 15.78 -11.57
CA GLU A 92 16.57 14.41 -11.31
C GLU A 92 15.57 13.60 -10.46
N LEU A 93 14.97 14.23 -9.44
CA LEU A 93 13.94 13.61 -8.61
C LEU A 93 12.65 13.34 -9.38
N LEU A 94 12.21 14.29 -10.22
CA LEU A 94 11.05 14.12 -11.09
C LEU A 94 11.27 12.99 -12.10
N LYS A 95 12.48 12.89 -12.67
CA LYS A 95 12.84 11.79 -13.55
C LYS A 95 12.82 10.44 -12.83
N LYS A 96 13.38 10.35 -11.62
CA LYS A 96 13.32 9.12 -10.81
C LYS A 96 11.88 8.72 -10.49
N LEU A 97 11.04 9.68 -10.10
CA LEU A 97 9.61 9.44 -9.85
C LEU A 97 8.89 8.97 -11.11
N ALA A 98 9.19 9.57 -12.26
CA ALA A 98 8.61 9.16 -13.54
C ALA A 98 9.06 7.74 -13.94
N ASP A 99 10.35 7.41 -13.75
CA ASP A 99 10.88 6.08 -14.02
C ASP A 99 10.28 5.01 -13.09
N GLU A 100 10.11 5.33 -11.80
CA GLU A 100 9.42 4.46 -10.83
C GLU A 100 7.95 4.26 -11.18
N GLN A 101 7.22 5.33 -11.53
CA GLN A 101 5.83 5.23 -11.97
C GLN A 101 5.69 4.42 -13.25
N ASN A 102 6.58 4.62 -14.23
CA ASN A 102 6.58 3.85 -15.47
C ASN A 102 6.86 2.36 -15.22
N ALA A 103 7.80 2.05 -14.32
CA ALA A 103 8.09 0.67 -13.93
C ALA A 103 6.90 -0.01 -13.23
N GLU A 104 6.19 0.72 -12.35
CA GLU A 104 4.97 0.23 -11.70
C GLU A 104 3.83 0.01 -12.71
N MET A 105 3.63 0.95 -13.64
CA MET A 105 2.63 0.85 -14.69
C MET A 105 2.88 -0.34 -15.63
N ASP A 106 4.14 -0.66 -15.92
CA ASP A 106 4.50 -1.82 -16.74
C ASP A 106 4.38 -3.15 -15.97
N ALA A 107 4.59 -3.12 -14.64
CA ALA A 107 4.56 -4.30 -13.78
C ALA A 107 3.12 -4.76 -13.45
N PHE A 108 2.21 -3.82 -13.21
CA PHE A 108 0.85 -4.12 -12.77
C PHE A 108 0.06 -5.04 -13.73
N PRO A 109 0.10 -4.86 -15.06
CA PRO A 109 -0.61 -5.75 -16.00
C PRO A 109 -0.14 -7.21 -15.95
N TRP A 110 1.13 -7.46 -15.63
CA TRP A 110 1.65 -8.82 -15.45
C TRP A 110 1.08 -9.49 -14.21
N PHE A 111 0.99 -8.72 -13.12
CA PHE A 111 0.37 -9.14 -11.88
C PHE A 111 -1.12 -9.49 -12.08
N THR A 112 -1.88 -8.60 -12.74
CA THR A 112 -3.31 -8.82 -13.00
C THR A 112 -3.55 -10.05 -13.88
N LEU A 113 -2.70 -10.28 -14.88
CA LEU A 113 -2.73 -11.49 -15.71
C LEU A 113 -2.54 -12.76 -14.88
N ALA A 114 -1.51 -12.82 -14.04
CA ALA A 114 -1.25 -13.99 -13.18
C ALA A 114 -2.41 -14.24 -12.21
N CYS A 115 -2.86 -13.20 -11.50
CA CYS A 115 -3.98 -13.28 -10.57
C CYS A 115 -5.27 -13.72 -11.25
N GLY A 116 -5.61 -13.15 -12.41
CA GLY A 116 -6.79 -13.53 -13.19
C GLY A 116 -6.74 -14.99 -13.65
N VAL A 117 -5.56 -15.49 -14.03
CA VAL A 117 -5.38 -16.89 -14.47
C VAL A 117 -5.57 -17.90 -13.35
N ILE A 118 -5.13 -17.59 -12.13
CA ILE A 118 -5.36 -18.46 -10.96
C ILE A 118 -6.75 -18.23 -10.33
N GLY A 119 -7.49 -17.21 -10.79
CA GLY A 119 -8.85 -16.91 -10.37
C GLY A 119 -8.96 -15.92 -9.20
N ILE A 120 -7.92 -15.17 -8.86
CA ILE A 120 -8.04 -14.15 -7.82
C ILE A 120 -8.73 -12.90 -8.37
N ASP A 121 -9.87 -12.57 -7.77
CA ASP A 121 -10.73 -11.45 -8.10
C ASP A 121 -10.04 -10.10 -7.89
N GLU A 122 -10.34 -9.13 -8.75
CA GLU A 122 -9.69 -7.81 -8.78
C GLU A 122 -9.82 -7.06 -7.46
N ASN A 123 -10.93 -7.26 -6.75
CA ASN A 123 -11.18 -6.66 -5.44
C ASN A 123 -10.21 -7.13 -4.34
N ARG A 124 -9.37 -8.14 -4.61
CA ARG A 124 -8.37 -8.67 -3.69
C ARG A 124 -6.94 -8.22 -4.00
N TRP A 125 -6.71 -7.68 -5.20
CA TRP A 125 -5.38 -7.31 -5.67
C TRP A 125 -4.70 -6.28 -4.74
N GLY A 126 -5.45 -5.27 -4.28
CA GLY A 126 -4.92 -4.24 -3.38
C GLY A 126 -4.62 -4.72 -1.95
N SER A 127 -5.05 -5.94 -1.58
CA SER A 127 -4.73 -6.53 -0.27
C SER A 127 -3.49 -7.42 -0.28
N MET A 128 -2.85 -7.59 -1.44
CA MET A 128 -1.70 -8.48 -1.56
C MET A 128 -0.40 -7.82 -1.13
N SER A 129 0.47 -8.60 -0.49
CA SER A 129 1.81 -8.17 -0.12
C SER A 129 2.71 -7.99 -1.34
N LYS A 130 3.71 -7.12 -1.19
CA LYS A 130 4.72 -6.87 -2.23
C LYS A 130 5.38 -8.16 -2.73
N LYS A 131 5.66 -9.12 -1.83
CA LYS A 131 6.23 -10.42 -2.19
C LYS A 131 5.32 -11.23 -3.12
N VAL A 132 4.01 -11.27 -2.86
CA VAL A 132 3.05 -11.94 -3.74
C VAL A 132 3.04 -11.27 -5.11
N VAL A 133 2.99 -9.94 -5.15
CA VAL A 133 3.01 -9.17 -6.40
C VAL A 133 4.27 -9.49 -7.23
N GLU A 134 5.44 -9.48 -6.61
CA GLU A 134 6.72 -9.83 -7.26
C GLU A 134 6.71 -11.25 -7.84
N VAL A 135 6.32 -12.25 -7.04
CA VAL A 135 6.27 -13.66 -7.48
C VAL A 135 5.30 -13.85 -8.66
N MET A 136 4.15 -13.19 -8.63
CA MET A 136 3.15 -13.26 -9.72
C MET A 136 3.68 -12.62 -11.01
N ILE A 137 4.32 -11.45 -10.91
CA ILE A 137 4.92 -10.76 -12.07
C ILE A 137 6.04 -11.61 -12.67
N GLU A 138 6.94 -12.14 -11.85
CA GLU A 138 8.04 -13.00 -12.30
C GLU A 138 7.52 -14.21 -13.06
N CYS A 139 6.51 -14.91 -12.50
CA CYS A 139 5.91 -16.06 -13.16
C CYS A 139 5.28 -15.68 -14.52
N ALA A 140 4.52 -14.58 -14.57
CA ALA A 140 3.87 -14.12 -15.78
C ALA A 140 4.88 -13.76 -16.89
N LYS A 141 5.91 -12.98 -16.53
CA LYS A 141 6.98 -12.57 -17.45
C LYS A 141 7.79 -13.76 -17.96
N GLU A 142 8.16 -14.70 -17.08
CA GLU A 142 8.91 -15.89 -17.45
C GLU A 142 8.12 -16.74 -18.47
N ILE A 143 6.84 -17.01 -18.20
CA ILE A 143 6.02 -17.80 -19.12
C ILE A 143 5.75 -17.03 -20.42
N ALA A 144 5.45 -15.74 -20.37
CA ALA A 144 5.28 -14.94 -21.59
C ALA A 144 6.51 -14.96 -22.48
N THR A 145 7.71 -14.85 -21.89
CA THR A 145 8.99 -14.95 -22.61
C THR A 145 9.14 -16.30 -23.31
N LYS A 146 8.78 -17.41 -22.64
CA LYS A 146 8.80 -18.76 -23.25
C LYS A 146 7.85 -18.90 -24.44
N PHE A 147 6.82 -18.08 -24.50
CA PHE A 147 5.86 -18.01 -25.59
C PHE A 147 6.22 -16.96 -26.65
N GLY A 148 7.39 -16.33 -26.57
CA GLY A 148 7.83 -15.30 -27.51
C GLY A 148 7.14 -13.94 -27.32
N VAL A 149 6.50 -13.72 -26.17
CA VAL A 149 5.80 -12.47 -25.84
C VAL A 149 6.70 -11.59 -24.98
N SER A 150 7.20 -10.50 -25.56
CA SER A 150 8.05 -9.51 -24.87
C SER A 150 7.27 -8.36 -24.22
N LYS A 151 6.06 -8.07 -24.70
CA LYS A 151 5.17 -7.03 -24.17
C LYS A 151 3.75 -7.59 -24.06
N LEU A 152 3.10 -7.31 -22.94
CA LEU A 152 1.74 -7.78 -22.65
C LEU A 152 0.70 -7.07 -23.53
N ILE A 153 0.84 -5.76 -23.69
CA ILE A 153 -0.02 -4.92 -24.52
C ILE A 153 0.76 -4.52 -25.78
N LYS A 154 0.19 -4.81 -26.96
CA LYS A 154 0.67 -4.34 -28.26
C LYS A 154 -0.49 -3.66 -28.97
N ASN A 155 -0.31 -2.43 -29.42
CA ASN A 155 -1.35 -1.63 -30.09
C ASN A 155 -2.65 -1.52 -29.27
N ASN A 156 -2.53 -1.28 -27.95
CA ASN A 156 -3.65 -1.22 -27.00
C ASN A 156 -4.47 -2.53 -26.84
N GLU A 157 -4.00 -3.65 -27.39
CA GLU A 157 -4.63 -4.96 -27.24
C GLU A 157 -3.71 -5.94 -26.48
N LEU A 158 -4.32 -6.81 -25.68
CA LEU A 158 -3.63 -7.92 -25.04
C LEU A 158 -3.19 -8.94 -26.10
N ASP A 159 -1.93 -9.37 -26.06
CA ASP A 159 -1.40 -10.36 -27.01
C ASP A 159 -2.26 -11.65 -27.00
N LYS A 160 -2.76 -12.07 -28.17
CA LYS A 160 -3.69 -13.21 -28.33
C LYS A 160 -3.12 -14.51 -27.77
N THR A 161 -1.79 -14.64 -27.75
CA THR A 161 -1.10 -15.79 -27.17
C THR A 161 -1.42 -15.94 -25.68
N LEU A 162 -1.50 -14.82 -24.95
CA LEU A 162 -1.78 -14.76 -23.52
C LEU A 162 -3.24 -15.11 -23.21
N GLN A 163 -4.14 -14.99 -24.19
CA GLN A 163 -5.54 -15.36 -24.05
C GLN A 163 -5.78 -16.86 -24.23
N SER A 164 -4.82 -17.59 -24.81
CA SER A 164 -4.96 -19.01 -25.10
C SER A 164 -5.10 -19.86 -23.82
N GLN A 165 -5.93 -20.90 -23.86
CA GLN A 165 -6.10 -21.83 -22.73
C GLN A 165 -4.80 -22.56 -22.39
N PHE A 166 -3.95 -22.82 -23.39
CA PHE A 166 -2.65 -23.46 -23.19
C PHE A 166 -1.71 -22.56 -22.37
N PHE A 167 -1.61 -21.27 -22.72
CA PHE A 167 -0.84 -20.30 -21.94
C PHE A 167 -1.34 -20.23 -20.49
N LYS A 168 -2.66 -20.07 -20.30
CA LYS A 168 -3.27 -19.99 -18.96
C LYS A 168 -2.92 -21.22 -18.12
N ARG A 169 -3.02 -22.43 -18.68
CA ARG A 169 -2.67 -23.67 -17.98
C ARG A 169 -1.19 -23.69 -17.53
N VAL A 170 -0.28 -23.34 -18.43
CA VAL A 170 1.17 -23.32 -18.13
C VAL A 170 1.51 -22.25 -17.09
N LEU A 171 0.86 -21.08 -17.16
CA LEU A 171 1.03 -20.03 -16.16
C LEU A 171 0.49 -20.46 -14.79
N THR A 172 -0.70 -21.07 -14.71
CA THR A 172 -1.23 -21.63 -13.46
C THR A 172 -0.23 -22.63 -12.86
N GLU A 173 0.26 -23.59 -13.65
CA GLU A 173 1.21 -24.60 -13.18
C GLU A 173 2.52 -23.99 -12.68
N LYS A 174 3.04 -22.97 -13.37
CA LYS A 174 4.24 -22.25 -12.96
C LYS A 174 4.04 -21.53 -11.63
N VAL A 175 2.94 -20.80 -11.47
CA VAL A 175 2.61 -20.10 -10.21
C VAL A 175 2.52 -21.11 -9.07
N MET A 176 1.79 -22.21 -9.26
CA MET A 176 1.62 -23.26 -8.24
C MET A 176 2.95 -23.91 -7.84
N THR A 177 3.79 -24.20 -8.83
CA THR A 177 5.13 -24.77 -8.58
C THR A 177 6.00 -23.77 -7.82
N ARG A 178 5.91 -22.47 -8.17
CA ARG A 178 6.75 -21.42 -7.57
C ARG A 178 6.39 -21.16 -6.13
N ILE A 179 5.10 -21.00 -5.80
CA ILE A 179 4.66 -20.73 -4.43
C ILE A 179 4.82 -21.95 -3.51
N GLY A 180 4.82 -23.17 -4.07
CA GLY A 180 5.07 -24.39 -3.31
C GLY A 180 6.54 -24.63 -2.95
N VAL A 181 7.47 -23.77 -3.38
CA VAL A 181 8.90 -23.87 -3.05
C VAL A 181 9.11 -23.53 -1.55
N PRO A 182 9.92 -24.32 -0.81
CA PRO A 182 10.26 -23.98 0.58
C PRO A 182 10.82 -22.55 0.73
N GLY A 183 10.37 -21.84 1.76
CA GLY A 183 10.70 -20.44 2.01
C GLY A 183 9.71 -19.42 1.41
N LEU A 184 8.67 -19.87 0.73
CA LEU A 184 7.55 -19.05 0.24
C LEU A 184 6.20 -19.45 0.86
N GLU A 185 6.22 -20.03 2.06
CA GLU A 185 5.01 -20.47 2.75
C GLU A 185 4.06 -19.30 3.06
N ASP A 186 4.61 -18.12 3.36
CA ASP A 186 3.84 -16.88 3.56
C ASP A 186 3.09 -16.48 2.29
N VAL A 187 3.79 -16.50 1.15
CA VAL A 187 3.22 -16.21 -0.17
C VAL A 187 2.15 -17.24 -0.54
N GLU A 188 2.41 -18.54 -0.36
CA GLU A 188 1.45 -19.60 -0.66
C GLU A 188 0.16 -19.46 0.15
N LEU A 189 0.29 -19.21 1.46
CA LEU A 189 -0.85 -19.01 2.34
C LEU A 189 -1.68 -17.78 1.95
N GLU A 190 -1.01 -16.67 1.63
CA GLU A 190 -1.69 -15.45 1.22
C GLU A 190 -2.43 -15.61 -0.12
N VAL A 191 -1.81 -16.28 -1.09
CA VAL A 191 -2.45 -16.65 -2.37
C VAL A 191 -3.65 -17.56 -2.13
N ALA A 192 -3.52 -18.56 -1.25
CA ALA A 192 -4.60 -19.46 -0.88
C ALA A 192 -5.78 -18.74 -0.22
N GLU A 193 -5.53 -17.83 0.74
CA GLU A 193 -6.56 -17.02 1.39
C GLU A 193 -7.31 -16.16 0.37
N ASN A 194 -6.58 -15.42 -0.48
CA ASN A 194 -7.19 -14.53 -1.47
C ASN A 194 -8.01 -15.31 -2.51
N LEU A 195 -7.51 -16.44 -3.00
CA LEU A 195 -8.24 -17.27 -3.96
C LEU A 195 -9.52 -17.86 -3.37
N ILE A 196 -9.46 -18.38 -2.14
CA ILE A 196 -10.63 -18.95 -1.47
C ILE A 196 -11.68 -17.88 -1.20
N ASP A 197 -11.25 -16.68 -0.79
CA ASP A 197 -12.17 -15.57 -0.59
C ASP A 197 -12.80 -15.10 -1.91
N SER A 198 -12.02 -15.01 -2.99
CA SER A 198 -12.54 -14.72 -4.34
C SER A 198 -13.59 -15.75 -4.77
N TYR A 199 -13.30 -17.04 -4.55
CA TYR A 199 -14.24 -18.13 -4.84
C TYR A 199 -15.53 -18.04 -4.01
N ASN A 200 -15.42 -17.72 -2.72
CA ASN A 200 -16.58 -17.68 -1.82
C ASN A 200 -17.49 -16.49 -2.07
N ARG A 201 -16.98 -15.37 -2.60
CA ARG A 201 -17.76 -14.18 -2.95
C ARG A 201 -18.61 -14.33 -4.20
N LYS A 202 -18.21 -15.20 -5.14
CA LYS A 202 -18.95 -15.41 -6.39
C LYS A 202 -20.26 -16.19 -6.14
N PRO A 203 -21.34 -15.86 -6.87
CA PRO A 203 -22.55 -16.68 -6.95
C PRO A 203 -22.21 -18.14 -7.28
N LYS A 204 -23.04 -19.10 -6.86
CA LYS A 204 -22.72 -20.52 -7.06
C LYS A 204 -22.60 -20.87 -8.54
N GLU A 205 -23.38 -20.20 -9.38
CA GLU A 205 -23.46 -20.33 -10.82
C GLU A 205 -22.15 -19.89 -11.49
N ASP A 206 -21.49 -18.86 -10.95
CA ASP A 206 -20.25 -18.27 -11.50
C ASP A 206 -18.97 -18.95 -11.00
N ARG A 207 -19.08 -19.85 -10.02
CA ARG A 207 -17.92 -20.60 -9.48
C ARG A 207 -17.34 -21.60 -10.47
N LEU A 208 -18.02 -21.85 -11.58
CA LEU A 208 -17.58 -22.72 -12.67
C LEU A 208 -16.32 -22.19 -13.38
N CYS A 209 -16.01 -20.89 -13.27
CA CYS A 209 -14.78 -20.34 -13.86
C CYS A 209 -13.51 -20.68 -13.07
N TYR A 210 -13.64 -21.19 -11.83
CA TYR A 210 -12.53 -21.60 -11.01
C TYR A 210 -12.19 -23.07 -11.23
N SER A 211 -10.90 -23.39 -11.22
CA SER A 211 -10.46 -24.77 -11.09
C SER A 211 -10.86 -25.29 -9.70
N MET A 212 -11.94 -26.07 -9.60
CA MET A 212 -12.37 -26.72 -8.36
C MET A 212 -11.24 -27.55 -7.71
N LYS A 213 -10.34 -28.10 -8.53
CA LYS A 213 -9.13 -28.79 -8.07
C LYS A 213 -8.19 -27.85 -7.32
N LEU A 214 -7.99 -26.64 -7.85
CA LEU A 214 -7.14 -25.61 -7.26
C LEU A 214 -7.71 -25.11 -5.93
N VAL A 215 -9.00 -24.80 -5.89
CA VAL A 215 -9.70 -24.38 -4.65
C VAL A 215 -9.58 -25.47 -3.58
N LYS A 216 -9.79 -26.74 -3.96
CA LYS A 216 -9.67 -27.87 -3.02
C LYS A 216 -8.24 -28.03 -2.50
N HIS A 217 -7.24 -27.88 -3.37
CA HIS A 217 -5.83 -27.92 -2.98
C HIS A 217 -5.50 -26.82 -1.96
N PHE A 218 -5.84 -25.57 -2.26
CA PHE A 218 -5.56 -24.46 -1.35
C PHE A 218 -6.33 -24.52 -0.04
N ARG A 219 -7.54 -25.09 -0.01
CA ARG A 219 -8.25 -25.35 1.25
C ARG A 219 -7.44 -26.29 2.13
N LYS A 220 -6.91 -27.37 1.55
CA LYS A 220 -6.06 -28.33 2.25
C LYS A 220 -4.78 -27.66 2.77
N VAL A 221 -4.10 -26.85 1.94
CA VAL A 221 -2.92 -26.07 2.36
C VAL A 221 -3.23 -25.18 3.56
N LEU A 222 -4.34 -24.43 3.51
CA LEU A 222 -4.76 -23.59 4.65
C LEU A 222 -5.10 -24.42 5.89
N GLU A 223 -5.78 -25.55 5.75
CA GLU A 223 -6.13 -26.42 6.87
C GLU A 223 -4.90 -27.06 7.53
N GLU A 224 -3.88 -27.39 6.75
CA GLU A 224 -2.65 -28.02 7.25
C GLU A 224 -1.68 -27.01 7.87
N ARG A 225 -1.46 -25.87 7.20
CA ARG A 225 -0.41 -24.90 7.58
C ARG A 225 -0.93 -23.73 8.42
N ASN A 226 -2.20 -23.36 8.25
CA ASN A 226 -2.82 -22.24 8.97
C ASN A 226 -4.26 -22.58 9.41
N PRO A 227 -4.44 -23.62 10.24
CA PRO A 227 -5.76 -24.15 10.58
C PRO A 227 -6.66 -23.09 11.23
N LEU A 228 -7.98 -23.33 11.16
CA LEU A 228 -8.94 -22.56 11.96
C LEU A 228 -8.89 -23.05 13.41
N VAL A 229 -8.71 -22.10 14.31
CA VAL A 229 -8.67 -22.27 15.75
C VAL A 229 -9.92 -21.66 16.34
N THR A 230 -10.58 -22.38 17.24
CA THR A 230 -11.71 -21.86 18.00
C THR A 230 -11.19 -21.01 19.15
N TYR A 231 -11.53 -19.71 19.15
CA TYR A 231 -11.07 -18.75 20.15
C TYR A 231 -12.22 -17.83 20.54
N ARG A 232 -12.50 -17.72 21.85
CA ARG A 232 -13.57 -16.88 22.42
C ARG A 232 -14.97 -17.08 21.78
N GLY A 233 -15.24 -18.28 21.29
CA GLY A 233 -16.51 -18.65 20.63
C GLY A 233 -16.58 -18.31 19.13
N GLY A 234 -15.52 -17.74 18.55
CA GLY A 234 -15.35 -17.56 17.11
C GLY A 234 -14.29 -18.51 16.52
N LYS A 235 -14.14 -18.49 15.19
CA LYS A 235 -13.05 -19.17 14.49
C LYS A 235 -12.08 -18.13 13.94
N ILE A 236 -10.80 -18.32 14.19
CA ILE A 236 -9.70 -17.46 13.71
C ILE A 236 -8.59 -18.33 13.13
N ARG A 237 -7.83 -17.81 12.18
CA ARG A 237 -6.67 -18.51 11.62
C ARG A 237 -5.52 -18.54 12.65
N LEU A 238 -4.80 -19.66 12.75
CA LEU A 238 -3.70 -19.84 13.70
C LEU A 238 -2.67 -18.71 13.63
N LEU A 239 -2.25 -18.30 12.43
CA LEU A 239 -1.27 -17.22 12.24
C LEU A 239 -1.79 -15.82 12.60
N LYS A 240 -3.11 -15.66 12.78
CA LYS A 240 -3.73 -14.41 13.24
C LYS A 240 -3.91 -14.38 14.75
N LEU A 241 -3.58 -15.46 15.46
CA LEU A 241 -3.54 -15.49 16.91
C LEU A 241 -2.20 -14.96 17.40
N ASP A 242 -2.26 -14.17 18.46
CA ASP A 242 -1.08 -13.82 19.23
C ASP A 242 -0.75 -14.98 20.20
N LEU A 243 0.27 -15.75 19.86
CA LEU A 243 0.72 -16.90 20.64
C LEU A 243 1.49 -16.49 21.91
N GLN A 244 1.78 -15.21 22.12
CA GLN A 244 2.32 -14.72 23.39
C GLN A 244 1.24 -14.61 24.46
N THR A 245 0.00 -14.33 24.03
CA THR A 245 -1.16 -14.13 24.92
C THR A 245 -2.11 -15.31 24.94
N CYS A 246 -1.91 -16.30 24.06
CA CYS A 246 -2.78 -17.47 23.93
C CYS A 246 -1.99 -18.78 23.84
N SER A 247 -2.49 -19.84 24.47
CA SER A 247 -2.07 -21.22 24.20
C SER A 247 -3.05 -21.90 23.26
N VAL A 248 -2.53 -22.75 22.36
CA VAL A 248 -3.34 -23.51 21.40
C VAL A 248 -3.18 -25.00 21.68
N GLU A 249 -4.31 -25.68 21.87
CA GLU A 249 -4.36 -27.13 22.09
C GLU A 249 -5.20 -27.79 21.00
N LYS A 250 -4.84 -29.02 20.66
CA LYS A 250 -5.63 -29.87 19.76
C LYS A 250 -6.52 -30.79 20.59
N THR A 251 -7.82 -30.70 20.40
CA THR A 251 -8.80 -31.53 21.11
C THR A 251 -8.77 -32.97 20.62
N ALA A 252 -9.40 -33.88 21.38
CA ALA A 252 -9.59 -35.28 20.96
C ALA A 252 -10.42 -35.42 19.66
N SER A 253 -11.26 -34.43 19.33
CA SER A 253 -11.97 -34.38 18.04
C SER A 253 -11.09 -33.97 16.86
N GLY A 254 -9.86 -33.50 17.13
CA GLY A 254 -8.92 -33.00 16.13
C GLY A 254 -9.03 -31.49 15.86
N ASP A 255 -9.92 -30.78 16.56
CA ASP A 255 -10.08 -29.33 16.44
C ASP A 255 -9.00 -28.58 17.22
N TYR A 256 -8.58 -27.42 16.71
CA TYR A 256 -7.71 -26.51 17.45
C TYR A 256 -8.53 -25.54 18.29
N VAL A 257 -8.19 -25.39 19.57
CA VAL A 257 -8.83 -24.46 20.51
C VAL A 257 -7.75 -23.60 21.14
N ALA A 258 -7.97 -22.29 21.16
CA ALA A 258 -7.10 -21.33 21.83
C ALA A 258 -7.70 -20.87 23.17
N THR A 259 -6.84 -20.76 24.17
CA THR A 259 -7.15 -20.26 25.52
C THR A 259 -6.24 -19.10 25.87
N ASP A 260 -6.77 -18.10 26.56
CA ASP A 260 -6.03 -16.93 27.03
C ASP A 260 -4.99 -17.35 28.09
N LEU A 261 -3.78 -16.78 28.02
CA LEU A 261 -2.71 -16.96 29.01
C LEU A 261 -2.66 -15.84 30.04
N ASP A 262 -3.10 -14.61 29.71
CA ASP A 262 -3.08 -13.48 30.63
C ASP A 262 -4.18 -13.66 31.72
N PRO A 263 -3.81 -13.73 33.02
CA PRO A 263 -4.75 -13.85 34.13
C PRO A 263 -5.88 -12.81 34.10
N LYS A 264 -5.59 -11.57 33.67
CA LYS A 264 -6.60 -10.50 33.57
C LYS A 264 -7.60 -10.76 32.45
N GLU A 265 -7.14 -11.34 31.35
CA GLU A 265 -8.01 -11.71 30.22
C GLU A 265 -8.83 -12.96 30.53
N ILE A 266 -8.23 -13.94 31.21
CA ILE A 266 -8.94 -15.12 31.75
C ILE A 266 -10.09 -14.66 32.66
N GLU A 267 -9.81 -13.79 33.63
CA GLU A 267 -10.83 -13.28 34.57
C GLU A 267 -11.95 -12.52 33.84
N LYS A 268 -11.61 -11.69 32.84
CA LYS A 268 -12.61 -11.01 31.99
C LYS A 268 -13.46 -12.00 31.19
N ALA A 269 -12.84 -13.02 30.60
CA ALA A 269 -13.52 -14.04 29.81
C ALA A 269 -14.47 -14.88 30.69
N GLU A 270 -14.06 -15.25 31.90
CA GLU A 270 -14.89 -15.94 32.88
C GLU A 270 -16.07 -15.07 33.34
N LYS A 271 -15.82 -13.80 33.69
CA LYS A 271 -16.90 -12.86 34.04
C LYS A 271 -17.92 -12.71 32.90
N LYS A 272 -17.48 -12.70 31.63
CA LYS A 272 -18.37 -12.65 30.46
C LYS A 272 -19.17 -13.94 30.28
N LYS A 273 -18.53 -15.10 30.43
CA LYS A 273 -19.20 -16.42 30.39
C LYS A 273 -20.28 -16.51 31.49
N GLU A 274 -19.97 -16.07 32.70
CA GLU A 274 -20.89 -16.10 33.84
C GLU A 274 -22.09 -15.16 33.63
N LYS A 275 -21.85 -13.94 33.14
CA LYS A 275 -22.94 -13.01 32.74
C LYS A 275 -23.85 -13.62 31.68
N ASN A 276 -23.28 -14.29 30.66
CA ASN A 276 -24.04 -14.95 29.61
C ASN A 276 -24.85 -16.15 30.14
N ARG A 277 -24.30 -16.92 31.09
CA ARG A 277 -25.02 -18.03 31.74
C ARG A 277 -26.24 -17.52 32.51
N LYS A 278 -26.06 -16.48 33.34
CA LYS A 278 -27.15 -15.82 34.08
C LYS A 278 -28.22 -15.24 33.15
N LYS A 279 -27.82 -14.67 32.00
CA LYS A 279 -28.78 -14.16 30.99
C LYS A 279 -29.60 -15.30 30.37
N LYS A 280 -28.96 -16.42 30.01
CA LYS A 280 -29.65 -17.60 29.45
C LYS A 280 -30.59 -18.24 30.46
N GLU A 281 -30.20 -18.35 31.73
CA GLU A 281 -31.07 -18.86 32.80
C GLU A 281 -32.29 -17.95 33.01
N LYS A 282 -32.10 -16.63 33.08
CA LYS A 282 -33.22 -15.68 33.17
C LYS A 282 -34.19 -15.77 32.00
N GLN A 283 -33.69 -15.90 30.77
CA GLN A 283 -34.55 -16.09 29.59
C GLN A 283 -35.33 -17.41 29.64
N LYS A 284 -34.70 -18.50 30.10
CA LYS A 284 -35.39 -19.79 30.26
C LYS A 284 -36.49 -19.72 31.33
N MET A 285 -36.29 -18.97 32.41
CA MET A 285 -37.32 -18.81 33.45
C MET A 285 -38.49 -17.96 32.97
N LYS A 286 -38.25 -16.83 32.30
CA LYS A 286 -39.32 -16.01 31.70
C LYS A 286 -40.18 -16.81 30.71
N LYS A 287 -39.55 -17.59 29.83
CA LYS A 287 -40.26 -18.43 28.88
C LYS A 287 -41.09 -19.54 29.56
N LYS A 288 -40.73 -19.97 30.77
CA LYS A 288 -41.53 -20.92 31.55
C LYS A 288 -42.69 -20.25 32.29
N GLU A 289 -42.56 -18.98 32.69
CA GLU A 289 -43.66 -18.20 33.28
C GLU A 289 -44.71 -17.85 32.24
N GLU A 290 -44.32 -17.38 31.04
CA GLU A 290 -45.25 -17.11 29.94
C GLU A 290 -46.05 -18.37 29.56
N VAL A 291 -45.39 -19.53 29.45
CA VAL A 291 -46.07 -20.81 29.18
C VAL A 291 -46.98 -21.27 30.33
N LYS A 292 -46.79 -20.77 31.56
CA LYS A 292 -47.69 -21.04 32.68
C LYS A 292 -48.89 -20.10 32.68
N GLU A 293 -48.69 -18.81 32.40
CA GLU A 293 -49.78 -17.84 32.27
C GLU A 293 -50.71 -18.21 31.10
N ASP A 294 -50.15 -18.58 29.94
CA ASP A 294 -50.94 -19.02 28.78
C ASP A 294 -51.80 -20.25 29.13
N LYS A 295 -51.29 -21.19 29.93
CA LYS A 295 -52.06 -22.36 30.38
C LYS A 295 -53.16 -22.03 31.39
N GLU A 296 -52.92 -21.07 32.28
CA GLU A 296 -53.95 -20.60 33.23
C GLU A 296 -55.05 -19.78 32.53
N GLU A 297 -54.75 -19.07 31.44
CA GLU A 297 -55.76 -18.43 30.60
C GLU A 297 -56.54 -19.45 29.74
N GLU A 298 -55.87 -20.48 29.21
CA GLU A 298 -56.49 -21.57 28.45
C GLU A 298 -57.44 -22.44 29.32
N GLU A 299 -57.17 -22.61 30.62
CA GLU A 299 -58.07 -23.32 31.55
C GLU A 299 -59.31 -22.48 31.95
N LYS A 300 -59.24 -21.14 31.90
CA LYS A 300 -60.38 -20.24 32.22
C LYS A 300 -61.35 -20.05 31.05
N MET A 301 -60.89 -20.19 29.82
CA MET A 301 -61.74 -20.07 28.62
C MET A 301 -62.89 -21.09 28.57
N PRO A 302 -62.68 -22.39 28.87
CA PRO A 302 -63.73 -23.41 28.93
C PRO A 302 -64.81 -23.11 29.97
N GLU A 303 -64.46 -22.53 31.12
CA GLU A 303 -65.44 -22.19 32.17
C GLU A 303 -66.38 -21.05 31.74
N VAL A 304 -65.84 -20.01 31.12
CA VAL A 304 -66.65 -18.89 30.60
C VAL A 304 -67.54 -19.39 29.45
N PHE A 305 -66.99 -20.20 28.54
CA PHE A 305 -67.74 -20.77 27.43
C PHE A 305 -68.87 -21.71 27.89
N LYS A 306 -68.59 -22.56 28.88
CA LYS A 306 -69.58 -23.45 29.50
C LYS A 306 -70.71 -22.64 30.17
N ARG A 307 -70.36 -21.58 30.90
CA ARG A 307 -71.34 -20.69 31.54
C ARG A 307 -72.23 -19.97 30.53
N CYS A 308 -71.68 -19.56 29.38
CA CYS A 308 -72.47 -18.97 28.29
C CYS A 308 -73.41 -19.98 27.63
N MET A 309 -72.96 -21.21 27.38
CA MET A 309 -73.79 -22.27 26.80
C MET A 309 -74.91 -22.72 27.74
N ASP A 310 -74.64 -22.81 29.04
CA ASP A 310 -75.65 -23.14 30.05
C ASP A 310 -76.77 -22.08 30.13
N ILE A 311 -76.45 -20.80 29.91
CA ILE A 311 -77.46 -19.73 29.85
C ILE A 311 -78.34 -19.88 28.59
N ILE A 312 -77.73 -20.15 27.43
CA ILE A 312 -78.47 -20.33 26.17
C ILE A 312 -79.43 -21.52 26.27
N ASN A 313 -78.98 -22.64 26.83
CA ASN A 313 -79.79 -23.84 27.01
C ASN A 313 -80.94 -23.69 28.01
N ASN A 314 -80.89 -22.69 28.89
CA ASN A 314 -81.98 -22.41 29.85
C ASN A 314 -83.00 -21.38 29.31
N VAL A 315 -82.73 -20.75 28.17
CA VAL A 315 -83.59 -19.72 27.55
C VAL A 315 -84.38 -20.29 26.35
N LEU A 316 -83.88 -21.35 25.71
CA LEU A 316 -84.56 -22.09 24.63
C LEU A 316 -85.43 -23.22 25.19
#